data_AF-A0A7V1VYF0-F1
#
_entry.id   AF-A0A7V1VYF0-F1
#
_cell.length_a   1.000
_cell.length_b   1.000
_cell.length_c   1.000
_cell.angle_alpha   90.00
_cell.angle_beta   90.00
_cell.angle_gamma   90.00
#
_symmetry.space_group_name_H-M   'P 1'
#
loop_
_entity.id
_entity.type
_entity.pdbx_description
1 polymer ?
#
loop_
_entity_poly.entity_id
_entity_poly.type
_entity_poly.pdbx_seq_one_letter_code
_entity_poly.pdbx_strand_id
1 'polypeptide(L)'
;MGHHGDAAAAAPTLADGLARALDALGVTAGRIGVDPGGVAPPAWEALRARFGERLVPAAEAFLGARRVKGPWEVECLERALGVVEEAVNAVLQTLEPGVTEREALTAWAGEVVKRGAAPLPSAIATGPRTWLPSPPATDRALRRGELVRFDVGAVLKGY
;
A
#
# COMPACT_ATOMS: atom_id res chain seq x y z
N MET A 1 -29.08 -22.37 -41.56
CA MET A 1 -27.66 -22.56 -41.18
C MET A 1 -27.46 -21.86 -39.85
N GLY A 2 -27.39 -22.63 -38.76
CA GLY A 2 -27.36 -22.10 -37.40
C GLY A 2 -25.99 -21.53 -37.05
N HIS A 3 -25.96 -20.28 -36.63
CA HIS A 3 -24.83 -19.71 -35.90
C HIS A 3 -24.78 -20.36 -34.52
N HIS A 4 -23.96 -21.41 -34.37
CA HIS A 4 -23.50 -21.84 -33.05
C HIS A 4 -22.55 -20.76 -32.55
N GLY A 5 -23.04 -19.93 -31.63
CA GLY A 5 -22.21 -19.08 -30.82
C GLY A 5 -21.28 -19.96 -29.99
N ASP A 6 -20.02 -19.96 -30.36
CA ASP A 6 -18.96 -20.60 -29.60
C ASP A 6 -18.86 -19.84 -28.27
N ALA A 7 -19.42 -20.41 -27.20
CA ALA A 7 -19.36 -19.85 -25.87
C ALA A 7 -17.90 -19.94 -25.42
N ALA A 8 -17.15 -18.85 -25.61
CA ALA A 8 -15.80 -18.71 -25.10
C ALA A 8 -15.80 -19.16 -23.63
N ALA A 9 -15.04 -20.21 -23.33
CA ALA A 9 -14.94 -20.75 -21.98
C ALA A 9 -14.57 -19.60 -21.03
N ALA A 10 -15.38 -19.39 -19.99
CA ALA A 10 -15.15 -18.32 -19.03
C ALA A 10 -13.73 -18.43 -18.45
N ALA A 11 -13.03 -17.30 -18.34
CA ALA A 11 -11.69 -17.27 -17.79
C ALA A 11 -11.69 -17.85 -16.35
N PRO A 12 -10.66 -18.61 -15.96
CA PRO A 12 -10.62 -19.27 -14.66
C PRO A 12 -10.72 -18.25 -13.53
N THR A 13 -11.59 -18.51 -12.56
CA THR A 13 -11.84 -17.62 -11.43
C THR A 13 -10.85 -17.86 -10.28
N LEU A 14 -10.80 -16.95 -9.32
CA LEU A 14 -10.08 -17.15 -8.05
C LEU A 14 -10.51 -18.44 -7.35
N ALA A 15 -11.81 -18.78 -7.40
CA ALA A 15 -12.34 -19.99 -6.78
C ALA A 15 -11.85 -21.27 -7.48
N ASP A 16 -11.71 -21.24 -8.80
CA ASP A 16 -11.14 -22.35 -9.57
C ASP A 16 -9.66 -22.53 -9.28
N GLY A 17 -8.91 -21.42 -9.18
CA GLY A 17 -7.51 -21.41 -8.78
C GLY A 17 -7.30 -22.00 -7.39
N LEU A 18 -8.09 -21.55 -6.41
CA LEU A 18 -8.01 -22.06 -5.05
C LEU A 18 -8.37 -23.54 -4.96
N ALA A 19 -9.41 -23.99 -5.67
CA ALA A 19 -9.81 -25.40 -5.67
C ALA A 19 -8.70 -26.29 -6.23
N ARG A 20 -8.13 -25.91 -7.37
CA ARG A 20 -6.98 -26.63 -7.96
C ARG A 20 -5.79 -26.69 -7.02
N ALA A 21 -5.50 -25.60 -6.29
CA ALA A 21 -4.42 -25.59 -5.32
C ALA A 21 -4.69 -26.54 -4.14
N LEU A 22 -5.92 -26.54 -3.62
CA LEU A 22 -6.34 -27.46 -2.55
C LEU A 22 -6.26 -28.93 -3.00
N ASP A 23 -6.73 -29.23 -4.21
CA ASP A 23 -6.66 -30.58 -4.80
C ASP A 23 -5.19 -31.03 -4.97
N ALA A 24 -4.33 -30.16 -5.50
CA ALA A 24 -2.91 -30.45 -5.67
C ALA A 24 -2.17 -30.68 -4.34
N LEU A 25 -2.62 -30.03 -3.27
CA LEU A 25 -2.11 -30.21 -1.91
C LEU A 25 -2.76 -31.38 -1.16
N GLY A 26 -3.76 -32.05 -1.74
CA GLY A 26 -4.52 -33.11 -1.09
C GLY A 26 -5.40 -32.63 0.07
N VAL A 27 -5.71 -31.33 0.14
CA VAL A 27 -6.49 -30.72 1.23
C VAL A 27 -7.99 -30.86 0.93
N THR A 28 -8.56 -31.98 1.36
CA THR A 28 -9.97 -32.31 1.08
C THR A 28 -10.95 -31.87 2.18
N ALA A 29 -10.46 -31.61 3.40
CA ALA A 29 -11.27 -31.28 4.57
C ALA A 29 -10.74 -30.06 5.34
N GLY A 30 -11.52 -29.57 6.30
CA GLY A 30 -11.16 -28.44 7.16
C GLY A 30 -11.64 -27.07 6.65
N ARG A 31 -11.35 -26.04 7.46
CA ARG A 31 -11.68 -24.64 7.18
C ARG A 31 -10.61 -24.01 6.30
N ILE A 32 -11.06 -23.20 5.34
CA ILE A 32 -10.24 -22.46 4.38
C ILE A 32 -10.29 -21.00 4.79
N GLY A 33 -9.21 -20.54 5.42
CA GLY A 33 -9.06 -19.15 5.83
C GLY A 33 -8.63 -18.26 4.65
N VAL A 34 -9.42 -17.23 4.35
CA VAL A 34 -9.08 -16.24 3.31
C VAL A 34 -9.19 -14.83 3.91
N ASP A 35 -8.24 -13.96 3.59
CA ASP A 35 -8.33 -12.54 3.93
C ASP A 35 -9.32 -11.84 2.99
N PRO A 36 -10.52 -11.43 3.48
CA PRO A 36 -11.49 -10.74 2.64
C PRO A 36 -11.01 -9.35 2.19
N GLY A 37 -10.06 -8.73 2.89
CA GLY A 37 -9.53 -7.40 2.52
C GLY A 37 -8.73 -7.41 1.21
N GLY A 38 -8.16 -8.56 0.84
CA GLY A 38 -7.45 -8.76 -0.43
C GLY A 38 -8.34 -9.27 -1.57
N VAL A 39 -9.64 -9.47 -1.34
CA VAL A 39 -10.54 -10.13 -2.31
C VAL A 39 -11.71 -9.21 -2.64
N ALA A 40 -11.88 -8.91 -3.93
CA ALA A 40 -13.02 -8.12 -4.39
C ALA A 40 -14.36 -8.83 -4.08
N PRO A 41 -15.44 -8.09 -3.78
CA PRO A 41 -16.72 -8.69 -3.36
C PRO A 41 -17.26 -9.80 -4.30
N PRO A 42 -17.22 -9.66 -5.65
CA PRO A 42 -17.66 -10.73 -6.54
C PRO A 42 -16.81 -12.01 -6.45
N ALA A 43 -15.50 -11.86 -6.26
CA ALA A 43 -14.60 -13.01 -6.09
C ALA A 43 -14.85 -13.71 -4.75
N TRP A 44 -15.18 -12.94 -3.71
CA TRP A 44 -15.58 -13.48 -2.41
C TRP A 44 -16.90 -14.26 -2.48
N GLU A 45 -17.88 -13.77 -3.24
CA GLU A 45 -19.12 -14.50 -3.53
C GLU A 45 -18.88 -15.80 -4.27
N ALA A 46 -18.03 -15.80 -5.30
CA ALA A 46 -17.66 -17.01 -6.02
C ALA A 46 -16.97 -18.05 -5.11
N LEU A 47 -16.09 -17.60 -4.21
CA LEU A 47 -15.47 -18.47 -3.20
C LEU A 47 -16.52 -19.06 -2.25
N ARG A 48 -17.46 -18.25 -1.76
CA ARG A 48 -18.54 -18.74 -0.88
C ARG A 48 -19.45 -19.73 -1.58
N ALA A 49 -19.83 -19.46 -2.83
CA ALA A 49 -20.68 -20.35 -3.61
C ALA A 49 -20.01 -21.73 -3.81
N ARG A 50 -18.68 -21.76 -3.96
CA ARG A 50 -17.93 -23.01 -4.18
C ARG A 50 -17.61 -23.77 -2.89
N PHE A 51 -17.17 -23.08 -1.84
CA PHE A 51 -16.63 -23.71 -0.64
C PHE A 51 -17.60 -23.70 0.55
N GLY A 52 -18.73 -23.00 0.44
CA GLY A 52 -19.76 -22.94 1.48
C GLY A 52 -19.20 -22.51 2.84
N GLU A 53 -19.65 -23.20 3.89
CA GLU A 53 -19.25 -22.93 5.28
C GLU A 53 -17.78 -23.23 5.60
N ARG A 54 -17.06 -23.92 4.69
CA ARG A 54 -15.62 -24.14 4.87
C ARG A 54 -14.84 -22.85 4.71
N LEU A 55 -15.32 -21.89 3.91
CA LEU A 55 -14.66 -20.60 3.73
C LEU A 55 -14.91 -19.72 4.95
N VAL A 56 -13.84 -19.35 5.65
CA VAL A 56 -13.92 -18.48 6.82
C VAL A 56 -13.04 -17.23 6.65
N PRO A 57 -13.49 -16.05 7.09
CA PRO A 57 -12.64 -14.87 7.14
C PRO A 57 -11.41 -15.12 8.02
N ALA A 58 -10.23 -14.76 7.54
CA ALA A 58 -8.96 -15.01 8.24
C ALA A 58 -8.02 -13.80 8.33
N ALA A 59 -8.50 -12.59 8.05
CA ALA A 59 -7.70 -11.35 8.14
C ALA A 59 -6.93 -11.23 9.47
N GLU A 60 -7.60 -11.51 10.60
CA GLU A 60 -6.99 -11.44 11.94
C GLU A 60 -5.80 -12.38 12.12
N ALA A 61 -5.79 -13.55 11.49
CA ALA A 61 -4.65 -14.46 11.56
C ALA A 61 -3.42 -13.87 10.86
N PHE A 62 -3.62 -13.24 9.69
CA PHE A 62 -2.55 -12.55 8.97
C PHE A 62 -2.08 -11.29 9.70
N LEU A 63 -2.99 -10.51 10.28
CA LEU A 63 -2.65 -9.34 11.08
C LEU A 63 -1.87 -9.72 12.35
N GLY A 64 -2.26 -10.82 13.00
CA GLY A 64 -1.53 -11.39 14.13
C GLY A 64 -0.11 -11.81 13.75
N ALA A 65 0.04 -12.53 12.63
CA ALA A 65 1.34 -12.96 12.14
C ALA A 65 2.27 -11.79 11.77
N ARG A 66 1.71 -10.68 11.24
CA ARG A 66 2.47 -9.49 10.85
C ARG A 66 2.81 -8.54 12.00
N ARG A 67 2.31 -8.80 13.21
CA ARG A 67 2.45 -7.89 14.37
C ARG A 67 3.89 -7.79 14.86
N VAL A 68 4.59 -8.92 14.97
CA VAL A 68 5.99 -8.99 15.40
C VAL A 68 6.86 -9.14 14.17
N LYS A 69 7.82 -8.22 14.01
CA LYS A 69 8.69 -8.16 12.84
C LYS A 69 9.85 -9.14 12.97
N GLY A 70 10.09 -9.90 11.90
CA GLY A 70 11.30 -10.70 11.76
C GLY A 70 12.53 -9.83 11.48
N PRO A 71 13.75 -10.36 11.66
CA PRO A 71 14.99 -9.60 11.47
C PRO A 71 15.11 -8.93 10.09
N TRP A 72 14.68 -9.62 9.02
CA TRP A 72 14.68 -9.08 7.67
C TRP A 72 13.69 -7.91 7.48
N GLU A 73 12.51 -8.00 8.08
CA GLU A 73 11.52 -6.92 8.02
C GLU A 73 12.06 -5.67 8.73
N VAL A 74 12.72 -5.86 9.88
CA VAL A 74 13.38 -4.77 10.62
C VAL A 74 14.48 -4.14 9.78
N GLU A 75 15.35 -4.92 9.13
CA GLU A 75 16.38 -4.38 8.23
C GLU A 75 15.76 -3.55 7.10
N CYS A 76 14.65 -4.02 6.51
CA CYS A 76 13.97 -3.28 5.45
C CYS A 76 13.39 -1.96 5.97
N LEU A 77 12.79 -1.96 7.16
CA LEU A 77 12.26 -0.76 7.82
C LEU A 77 13.37 0.24 8.16
N GLU A 78 14.51 -0.21 8.69
CA GLU A 78 15.67 0.64 8.98
C GLU A 78 16.23 1.29 7.72
N ARG A 79 16.30 0.53 6.63
CA ARG A 79 16.75 1.05 5.34
C ARG A 79 15.74 2.02 4.72
N ALA A 80 14.45 1.73 4.82
CA ALA A 80 13.40 2.65 4.38
C ALA A 80 13.46 3.96 5.18
N LEU A 81 13.67 3.88 6.50
CA LEU A 81 13.88 5.04 7.36
C LEU A 81 15.10 5.86 6.92
N GLY A 82 16.24 5.22 6.64
CA GLY A 82 17.41 5.93 6.13
C GLY A 82 17.14 6.71 4.83
N VAL A 83 16.36 6.13 3.91
CA VAL A 83 15.92 6.84 2.70
C VAL A 83 15.04 8.05 3.04
N VAL A 84 14.10 7.89 3.98
CA VAL A 84 13.23 8.98 4.45
C VAL A 84 14.05 10.11 5.07
N GLU A 85 14.99 9.80 5.97
CA GLU A 85 15.84 10.78 6.64
C GLU A 85 16.69 11.57 5.65
N GLU A 86 17.34 10.90 4.69
CA GLU A 86 18.13 11.57 3.67
C GLU A 86 17.28 12.44 2.74
N ALA A 87 16.09 11.98 2.35
CA ALA A 87 15.19 12.75 1.50
C ALA A 87 14.61 13.96 2.25
N VAL A 88 14.26 13.83 3.54
CA VAL A 88 13.88 14.98 4.39
C VAL A 88 15.03 15.97 4.45
N ASN A 89 16.26 15.51 4.72
CA ASN A 89 17.43 16.39 4.78
C ASN A 89 17.65 17.15 3.47
N ALA A 90 17.49 16.49 2.32
CA ALA A 90 17.59 17.14 1.02
C ALA A 90 16.52 18.23 0.83
N VAL A 91 15.26 17.96 1.18
CA VAL A 91 14.18 18.96 1.10
C VAL A 91 14.43 20.12 2.04
N LEU A 92 14.91 19.87 3.26
CA LEU A 92 15.27 20.91 4.23
C LEU A 92 16.30 21.90 3.65
N GLN A 93 17.27 21.43 2.83
CA GLN A 93 18.24 22.32 2.17
C GLN A 93 17.62 23.23 1.09
N THR A 94 16.43 22.88 0.60
CA THR A 94 15.71 23.69 -0.39
C THR A 94 14.71 24.66 0.24
N LEU A 95 14.38 24.52 1.52
CA LEU A 95 13.33 25.32 2.15
C LEU A 95 13.80 26.75 2.43
N GLU A 96 13.18 27.71 1.75
CA GLU A 96 13.34 29.14 2.00
C GLU A 96 12.03 29.89 1.77
N PRO A 97 11.87 31.14 2.28
CA PRO A 97 10.69 31.92 2.00
C PRO A 97 10.44 32.05 0.49
N GLY A 98 9.25 31.71 0.03
CA GLY A 98 8.91 31.64 -1.39
C GLY A 98 8.64 30.21 -1.88
N VAL A 99 9.31 29.21 -1.31
CA VAL A 99 9.09 27.81 -1.70
C VAL A 99 7.69 27.36 -1.33
N THR A 100 6.97 26.79 -2.30
CA THR A 100 5.61 26.32 -2.13
C THR A 100 5.56 24.91 -1.52
N GLU A 101 4.42 24.58 -0.89
CA GLU A 101 4.15 23.20 -0.43
C GLU A 101 4.29 22.19 -1.57
N ARG A 102 3.86 22.55 -2.79
CA ARG A 102 3.95 21.70 -3.98
C ARG A 102 5.40 21.44 -4.40
N GLU A 103 6.25 22.46 -4.41
CA GLU A 103 7.67 22.32 -4.73
C GLU A 103 8.37 21.43 -3.71
N ALA A 104 8.11 21.65 -2.41
CA ALA A 104 8.67 20.82 -1.35
C ALA A 104 8.23 19.35 -1.47
N LEU A 105 6.95 19.09 -1.73
CA LEU A 105 6.43 17.72 -1.92
C LEU A 105 6.99 17.05 -3.18
N THR A 106 7.21 17.83 -4.24
CA THR A 106 7.82 17.34 -5.49
C THR A 106 9.29 16.96 -5.27
N ALA A 107 10.05 17.81 -4.57
CA ALA A 107 11.43 17.54 -4.20
C ALA A 107 11.53 16.28 -3.32
N TRP A 108 10.64 16.14 -2.33
CA TRP A 108 10.51 14.94 -1.50
C TRP A 108 10.36 13.67 -2.34
N ALA A 109 9.35 13.63 -3.21
CA ALA A 109 9.06 12.46 -4.02
C ALA A 109 10.24 12.10 -4.95
N GLY A 110 10.89 13.12 -5.54
CA GLY A 110 12.07 12.94 -6.37
C GLY A 110 13.26 12.33 -5.61
N GLU A 111 13.53 12.81 -4.40
CA GLU A 111 14.64 12.33 -3.57
C GLU A 111 14.40 10.90 -3.05
N VAL A 112 13.16 10.51 -2.76
CA VAL A 112 12.80 9.13 -2.41
C VAL A 112 13.02 8.19 -3.59
N VAL A 113 12.53 8.56 -4.79
CA VAL A 113 12.69 7.73 -6.01
C VAL A 113 14.15 7.59 -6.39
N LYS A 114 14.93 8.67 -6.32
CA LYS A 114 16.38 8.67 -6.59
C LYS A 114 17.15 7.68 -5.71
N ARG A 115 16.66 7.42 -4.50
CA ARG A 115 17.24 6.46 -3.52
C ARG A 115 16.70 5.04 -3.66
N GLY A 116 15.89 4.77 -4.68
CA GLY A 116 15.40 3.43 -4.99
C GLY A 116 14.23 2.98 -4.12
N ALA A 117 13.53 3.90 -3.46
CA ALA A 117 12.30 3.62 -2.73
C ALA A 117 11.08 4.24 -3.44
N ALA A 118 9.88 3.84 -3.03
CA ALA A 118 8.62 4.41 -3.53
C ALA A 118 8.01 5.32 -2.45
N PRO A 119 7.60 6.57 -2.76
CA PRO A 119 6.96 7.44 -1.78
C PRO A 119 5.58 6.91 -1.39
N LEU A 120 5.28 6.92 -0.10
CA LEU A 120 3.92 6.76 0.42
C LEU A 120 3.12 8.05 0.18
N PRO A 121 1.77 8.01 0.25
CA PRO A 121 0.96 9.23 0.36
C PRO A 121 1.55 10.16 1.42
N SER A 122 1.95 11.35 0.98
CA SER A 122 2.78 12.28 1.76
C SER A 122 2.18 13.67 1.69
N ALA A 123 2.34 14.44 2.77
CA ALA A 123 1.93 15.83 2.88
C ALA A 123 3.05 16.68 3.50
N ILE A 124 3.37 17.81 2.87
CA ILE A 124 4.21 18.86 3.44
C ILE A 124 3.36 20.11 3.55
N ALA A 125 3.15 20.58 4.78
CA ALA A 125 2.27 21.70 5.08
C ALA A 125 3.03 22.82 5.79
N THR A 126 2.64 24.07 5.53
CA THR A 126 3.33 25.25 6.04
C THR A 126 2.41 26.19 6.82
N GLY A 127 2.97 26.83 7.85
CA GLY A 127 2.29 27.86 8.64
C GLY A 127 0.92 27.39 9.20
N PRO A 128 -0.18 28.13 8.98
CA PRO A 128 -1.51 27.77 9.49
C PRO A 128 -2.09 26.46 8.96
N ARG A 129 -1.47 25.78 7.99
CA ARG A 129 -1.95 24.49 7.45
C ARG A 129 -1.38 23.28 8.19
N THR A 130 -0.39 23.50 9.06
CA THR A 130 0.33 22.42 9.79
C THR A 130 -0.55 21.63 10.77
N TRP A 131 -1.74 22.12 11.13
CA TRP A 131 -2.68 21.38 11.98
C TRP A 131 -3.55 20.38 11.20
N LEU A 132 -3.70 20.53 9.88
CA LEU A 132 -4.53 19.65 9.06
C LEU A 132 -3.90 18.25 9.01
N PRO A 133 -4.61 17.13 9.25
CA PRO A 133 -3.98 15.81 9.37
C PRO A 133 -3.16 15.40 8.14
N SER A 134 -3.72 15.45 6.94
CA SER A 134 -2.99 15.13 5.69
C SER A 134 -3.51 16.01 4.55
N PRO A 135 -3.14 17.31 4.52
CA PRO A 135 -3.65 18.23 3.53
C PRO A 135 -2.96 18.00 2.17
N PRO A 136 -3.68 18.12 1.05
CA PRO A 136 -3.02 18.17 -0.26
C PRO A 136 -2.12 19.40 -0.35
N ALA A 137 -1.00 19.25 -1.05
CA ALA A 137 -0.07 20.36 -1.28
C ALA A 137 -0.71 21.46 -2.15
N THR A 138 -0.42 22.70 -1.79
CA THR A 138 -0.92 23.91 -2.48
C THR A 138 0.24 24.76 -2.99
N ASP A 139 -0.09 25.84 -3.71
CA ASP A 139 0.89 26.84 -4.15
C ASP A 139 1.16 27.90 -3.07
N ARG A 140 0.82 27.61 -1.81
CA ARG A 140 1.15 28.47 -0.67
C ARG A 140 2.66 28.50 -0.48
N ALA A 141 3.26 29.68 -0.69
CA ALA A 141 4.65 29.93 -0.38
C ALA A 141 4.91 29.97 1.13
N LEU A 142 5.99 29.32 1.55
CA LEU A 142 6.56 29.40 2.89
C LEU A 142 6.93 30.85 3.24
N ARG A 143 6.64 31.28 4.47
CA ARG A 143 7.09 32.58 4.99
C ARG A 143 8.09 32.41 6.12
N ARG A 144 8.91 33.44 6.33
CA ARG A 144 9.91 33.45 7.40
C ARG A 144 9.24 33.29 8.77
N GLY A 145 9.79 32.40 9.59
CA GLY A 145 9.29 32.12 10.94
C GLY A 145 8.10 31.17 11.01
N GLU A 146 7.67 30.59 9.89
CA GLU A 146 6.57 29.62 9.89
C GLU A 146 7.06 28.20 10.16
N LEU A 147 6.19 27.42 10.81
CA LEU A 147 6.37 25.99 10.97
C LEU A 147 6.22 25.29 9.62
N VAL A 148 7.04 24.27 9.39
CA VAL A 148 6.90 23.31 8.29
C VAL A 148 6.70 21.93 8.89
N ARG A 149 5.63 21.24 8.49
CA ARG A 149 5.33 19.89 8.95
C ARG A 149 5.47 18.90 7.82
N PHE A 150 6.23 17.84 8.07
CA PHE A 150 6.39 16.70 7.20
C PHE A 150 5.53 15.56 7.73
N ASP A 151 4.61 15.07 6.91
CA ASP A 151 3.91 13.81 7.08
C ASP A 151 4.26 12.97 5.85
N VAL A 152 5.36 12.23 5.95
CA VAL A 152 6.03 11.61 4.79
C VAL A 152 6.52 10.21 5.12
N GLY A 153 6.61 9.36 4.10
CA GLY A 153 7.13 8.01 4.25
C GLY A 153 7.51 7.39 2.91
N ALA A 154 8.25 6.29 2.96
CA ALA A 154 8.67 5.57 1.77
C ALA A 154 8.53 4.06 2.00
N VAL A 155 8.43 3.32 0.89
CA VAL A 155 8.42 1.87 0.85
C VAL A 155 9.68 1.39 0.17
N LEU A 156 10.41 0.51 0.84
CA LEU A 156 11.57 -0.19 0.31
C LEU A 156 11.38 -1.70 0.52
N LYS A 157 11.41 -2.47 -0.58
CA LYS A 157 11.20 -3.94 -0.56
C LYS A 157 9.89 -4.37 0.12
N GLY A 158 8.86 -3.52 0.08
CA GLY A 158 7.54 -3.79 0.66
C GLY A 158 7.38 -3.37 2.13
N TYR A 159 8.36 -2.69 2.72
CA TYR A 159 8.33 -2.16 4.10
C TYR A 159 8.59 -0.67 4.15
#